data_AF-A0AB36P2E5-F1
#
_entry.id   AF-A0AB36P2E5-F1
#
_cell.length_a   1.000
_cell.length_b   1.000
_cell.length_c   1.000
_cell.angle_alpha   90.00
_cell.angle_beta   90.00
_cell.angle_gamma   90.00
#
_symmetry.space_group_name_H-M   'P 1'
#
loop_
_entity.id
_entity.type
_entity.pdbx_description
1 polymer ?
#
loop_
_entity_poly.entity_id
_entity_poly.type
_entity_poly.pdbx_seq_one_letter_code
_entity_poly.pdbx_strand_id
1 'polypeptide(L)'
;MKRFISFLFLLHSIFGFSQKTESSILDKQQIKQRELENLSDFPIYRAYEYQDKGGVFELVLCENQTNKKDTLNTKIQAICGMNDHGGFLEKWRINDLLEDYEPKETNIWFWTKYCSIKDIDGDGYIEPVIVYGTRNENDEIRRVKIITVYKNKKYVIRAVECDLDICRSFKKDSNWNSLPQKIKLYVDQLVVKIRKEQDLLLKDG
;
A
#
# COMPACT_ATOMS: atom_id res chain seq x y z
N MET A 1 64.41 -18.72 -26.21
CA MET A 1 63.44 -18.03 -25.32
C MET A 1 62.37 -17.37 -26.17
N LYS A 2 61.09 -17.73 -25.98
CA LYS A 2 59.90 -16.87 -26.12
C LYS A 2 58.67 -17.79 -26.00
N ARG A 3 58.10 -17.85 -24.79
CA ARG A 3 56.84 -18.55 -24.50
C ARG A 3 55.71 -17.56 -24.81
N PHE A 4 54.82 -17.91 -25.73
CA PHE A 4 53.57 -17.18 -25.93
C PHE A 4 52.57 -17.67 -24.88
N ILE A 5 52.13 -16.77 -24.01
CA ILE A 5 51.09 -16.99 -23.00
C ILE A 5 49.76 -16.62 -23.65
N SER A 6 48.88 -17.60 -23.89
CA SER A 6 47.48 -17.34 -24.22
C SER A 6 46.71 -17.00 -22.94
N PHE A 7 46.19 -15.78 -22.85
CA PHE A 7 45.22 -15.38 -21.83
C PHE A 7 43.81 -15.57 -22.41
N LEU A 8 43.06 -16.53 -21.86
CA LEU A 8 41.64 -16.74 -22.17
C LEU A 8 40.79 -15.89 -21.22
N PHE A 9 40.31 -14.73 -21.67
CA PHE A 9 39.33 -13.93 -20.92
C PHE A 9 37.93 -14.53 -21.10
N LEU A 10 37.47 -15.29 -20.11
CA LEU A 10 36.08 -15.69 -19.97
C LEU A 10 35.24 -14.50 -19.44
N LEU A 11 34.83 -13.61 -20.34
CA LEU A 11 33.78 -12.63 -20.07
C LEU A 11 32.45 -13.39 -19.93
N HIS A 12 32.12 -13.81 -18.71
CA HIS A 12 30.75 -14.18 -18.39
C HIS A 12 29.96 -12.89 -18.30
N SER A 13 29.35 -12.50 -19.42
CA SER A 13 28.27 -11.53 -19.43
C SER A 13 27.14 -12.08 -18.56
N ILE A 14 27.10 -11.65 -17.30
CA ILE A 14 25.93 -11.79 -16.44
C ILE A 14 24.88 -10.88 -17.05
N PHE A 15 24.16 -11.38 -18.06
CA PHE A 15 22.87 -10.84 -18.42
C PHE A 15 21.96 -11.09 -17.22
N GLY A 16 21.96 -10.15 -16.28
CA GLY A 16 20.92 -10.06 -15.28
C GLY A 16 19.62 -9.82 -16.04
N PHE A 17 18.87 -10.88 -16.31
CA PHE A 17 17.46 -10.75 -16.66
C PHE A 17 16.81 -10.04 -15.48
N SER A 18 16.66 -8.73 -15.58
CA SER A 18 15.76 -7.99 -14.71
C SER A 18 14.37 -8.52 -15.03
N GLN A 19 13.85 -9.41 -14.20
CA GLN A 19 12.44 -9.75 -14.24
C GLN A 19 11.68 -8.43 -14.13
N LYS A 20 10.89 -8.13 -15.15
CA LYS A 20 10.10 -6.92 -15.19
C LYS A 20 9.00 -7.06 -14.15
N THR A 21 8.96 -6.14 -13.19
CA THR A 21 7.86 -6.05 -12.24
C THR A 21 6.63 -5.51 -12.96
N GLU A 22 5.49 -6.16 -12.78
CA GLU A 22 4.23 -5.78 -13.44
C GLU A 22 3.10 -5.71 -12.42
N SER A 23 2.14 -4.82 -12.63
CA SER A 23 0.95 -4.69 -11.79
C SER A 23 -0.25 -4.34 -12.65
N SER A 24 -1.42 -4.89 -12.33
CA SER A 24 -2.67 -4.59 -13.02
C SER A 24 -3.84 -4.50 -12.03
N ILE A 25 -4.88 -3.76 -12.42
CA ILE A 25 -6.14 -3.73 -11.67
C ILE A 25 -6.98 -4.90 -12.16
N LEU A 26 -7.56 -5.66 -11.23
CA LEU A 26 -8.45 -6.76 -11.55
C LEU A 26 -9.89 -6.27 -11.76
N ASP A 27 -10.54 -6.78 -12.79
CA ASP A 27 -11.98 -6.62 -13.00
C ASP A 27 -12.81 -7.62 -12.18
N LYS A 28 -14.15 -7.49 -12.24
CA LYS A 28 -15.07 -8.35 -11.48
C LYS A 28 -15.02 -9.82 -11.90
N GLN A 29 -14.84 -10.11 -13.19
CA GLN A 29 -14.76 -11.49 -13.69
C GLN A 29 -13.47 -12.15 -13.20
N GLN A 30 -12.37 -11.40 -13.28
CA GLN A 30 -11.05 -11.75 -12.78
C GLN A 30 -11.02 -12.01 -11.27
N ILE A 31 -11.71 -11.17 -10.48
CA ILE A 31 -11.88 -11.35 -9.03
C ILE A 31 -12.63 -12.64 -8.71
N LYS A 32 -13.74 -12.89 -9.42
CA LYS A 32 -14.56 -14.09 -9.23
C LYS A 32 -13.83 -15.37 -9.65
N GLN A 33 -13.14 -15.35 -10.79
CA GLN A 33 -12.39 -16.49 -11.31
C GLN A 33 -11.25 -16.91 -10.37
N ARG A 34 -10.65 -15.94 -9.68
CA ARG A 34 -9.58 -16.17 -8.69
C ARG A 34 -10.12 -16.43 -7.28
N GLU A 35 -11.44 -16.52 -7.11
CA GLU A 35 -12.14 -16.78 -5.83
C GLU A 35 -11.81 -15.77 -4.71
N LEU A 36 -11.43 -14.54 -5.07
CA LEU A 36 -10.98 -13.53 -4.11
C LEU A 36 -12.11 -12.96 -3.25
N GLU A 37 -13.36 -13.11 -3.67
CA GLU A 37 -14.55 -12.61 -2.96
C GLU A 37 -14.71 -13.26 -1.58
N ASN A 38 -14.14 -14.45 -1.37
CA ASN A 38 -14.23 -15.18 -0.10
C ASN A 38 -13.15 -14.78 0.92
N LEU A 39 -12.24 -13.86 0.58
CA LEU A 39 -11.13 -13.47 1.46
C LEU A 39 -11.55 -12.53 2.61
N SER A 40 -12.71 -11.88 2.47
CA SER A 40 -13.26 -10.92 3.41
C SER A 40 -14.78 -10.99 3.43
N ASP A 41 -15.39 -10.71 4.58
CA ASP A 41 -16.83 -10.49 4.68
C ASP A 41 -17.26 -9.14 4.08
N PHE A 42 -16.31 -8.28 3.68
CA PHE A 42 -16.55 -6.96 3.11
C PHE A 42 -16.48 -7.02 1.58
N PRO A 43 -17.33 -6.25 0.86
CA PRO A 43 -17.22 -6.17 -0.59
C PRO A 43 -15.87 -5.61 -1.02
N ILE A 44 -15.31 -6.18 -2.08
CA ILE A 44 -14.06 -5.71 -2.69
C ILE A 44 -14.33 -4.40 -3.42
N TYR A 45 -13.72 -3.32 -2.94
CA TYR A 45 -13.73 -2.01 -3.57
C TYR A 45 -12.74 -1.95 -4.74
N ARG A 46 -11.56 -2.57 -4.57
CA ARG A 46 -10.50 -2.62 -5.59
C ARG A 46 -9.64 -3.86 -5.38
N ALA A 47 -9.19 -4.49 -6.47
CA ALA A 47 -8.20 -5.54 -6.40
C ALA A 47 -7.08 -5.31 -7.43
N TYR A 48 -5.90 -5.81 -7.11
CA TYR A 48 -4.71 -5.74 -7.94
C TYR A 48 -4.07 -7.11 -8.03
N GLU A 49 -3.49 -7.42 -9.18
CA GLU A 49 -2.49 -8.47 -9.31
C GLU A 49 -1.15 -7.81 -9.55
N TYR A 50 -0.10 -8.33 -8.92
CA TYR A 50 1.26 -7.89 -9.21
C TYR A 50 2.23 -9.05 -9.20
N GLN A 51 3.27 -8.94 -10.03
CA GLN A 51 4.33 -9.91 -10.14
C GLN A 51 5.67 -9.24 -9.85
N ASP A 52 6.44 -9.88 -8.97
CA ASP A 52 7.80 -9.48 -8.61
C ASP A 52 8.69 -10.72 -8.42
N LYS A 53 9.94 -10.54 -7.97
CA LYS A 53 10.88 -11.66 -7.73
C LYS A 53 10.40 -12.68 -6.68
N GLY A 54 9.43 -12.30 -5.85
CA GLY A 54 8.78 -13.16 -4.85
C GLY A 54 7.64 -14.00 -5.39
N GLY A 55 7.17 -13.73 -6.61
CA GLY A 55 6.09 -14.47 -7.28
C GLY A 55 4.94 -13.58 -7.73
N VAL A 56 3.75 -14.18 -7.89
CA VAL A 56 2.52 -13.48 -8.25
C VAL A 56 1.68 -13.30 -6.99
N PHE A 57 1.21 -12.09 -6.77
CA PHE A 57 0.45 -11.69 -5.60
C PHE A 57 -0.86 -11.04 -6.01
N GLU A 58 -1.87 -11.24 -5.18
CA GLU A 58 -3.14 -10.56 -5.26
C GLU A 58 -3.28 -9.67 -4.02
N LEU A 59 -3.66 -8.42 -4.25
CA LEU A 59 -3.99 -7.45 -3.20
C LEU A 59 -5.44 -7.02 -3.37
N VAL A 60 -6.27 -7.30 -2.37
CA VAL A 60 -7.67 -6.87 -2.32
C VAL A 60 -7.86 -5.79 -1.27
N LEU A 61 -8.59 -4.74 -1.64
CA LEU A 61 -9.03 -3.63 -0.79
C LEU A 61 -10.54 -3.73 -0.62
N CYS A 62 -11.00 -3.96 0.60
CA CYS A 62 -12.39 -4.19 0.94
C CYS A 62 -12.91 -3.12 1.92
N GLU A 63 -14.13 -2.66 1.68
CA GLU A 63 -14.78 -1.62 2.49
C GLU A 63 -16.16 -2.12 2.91
N ASN A 64 -16.52 -2.03 4.19
CA ASN A 64 -17.65 -2.81 4.71
C ASN A 64 -19.05 -2.33 4.30
N GLN A 65 -19.19 -1.13 3.73
CA GLN A 65 -20.45 -0.57 3.21
C GLN A 65 -21.65 -0.85 4.13
N THR A 66 -21.65 -0.20 5.30
CA THR A 66 -22.55 -0.56 6.41
C THR A 66 -24.05 -0.52 6.09
N ASN A 67 -24.46 0.19 5.03
CA ASN A 67 -25.83 0.24 4.56
C ASN A 67 -25.88 0.21 3.03
N LYS A 68 -26.76 -0.62 2.43
CA LYS A 68 -26.97 -0.64 0.96
C LYS A 68 -27.48 0.69 0.38
N LYS A 69 -27.93 1.61 1.23
CA LYS A 69 -28.40 2.96 0.87
C LYS A 69 -27.41 4.06 1.19
N ASP A 70 -26.38 3.78 1.99
CA ASP A 70 -25.43 4.76 2.48
C ASP A 70 -24.00 4.30 2.15
N THR A 71 -23.23 5.14 1.46
CA THR A 71 -21.87 4.81 1.02
C THR A 71 -20.84 4.90 2.16
N LEU A 72 -21.29 5.11 3.40
CA LEU A 72 -20.42 5.21 4.57
C LEU A 72 -19.93 3.84 5.03
N ASN A 73 -18.62 3.77 5.16
CA ASN A 73 -17.87 2.64 5.66
C ASN A 73 -17.44 2.93 7.10
N THR A 74 -17.51 1.92 7.95
CA THR A 74 -17.00 2.00 9.33
C THR A 74 -15.77 1.14 9.56
N LYS A 75 -15.47 0.25 8.60
CA LYS A 75 -14.33 -0.67 8.63
C LYS A 75 -13.77 -0.85 7.23
N ILE A 76 -12.45 -0.97 7.15
CA ILE A 76 -11.74 -1.32 5.93
C ILE A 76 -10.80 -2.49 6.18
N GLN A 77 -10.47 -3.18 5.10
CA GLN A 77 -9.54 -4.29 5.11
C GLN A 77 -8.72 -4.32 3.82
N ALA A 78 -7.41 -4.47 3.93
CA ALA A 78 -6.54 -4.80 2.79
C ALA A 78 -5.88 -6.14 3.05
N ILE A 79 -5.94 -7.05 2.08
CA ILE A 79 -5.41 -8.42 2.21
C ILE A 79 -4.51 -8.67 1.01
N CYS A 80 -3.28 -9.10 1.28
CA CYS A 80 -2.36 -9.51 0.25
C CYS A 80 -1.94 -10.95 0.45
N GLY A 81 -1.94 -11.72 -0.62
CA GLY A 81 -1.52 -13.11 -0.60
C GLY A 81 -1.07 -13.59 -1.96
N MET A 82 -0.77 -14.87 -2.03
CA MET A 82 -0.43 -15.59 -3.25
C MET A 82 -1.45 -16.69 -3.45
N ASN A 83 -1.90 -16.90 -4.68
CA ASN A 83 -2.66 -18.09 -5.02
C ASN A 83 -1.67 -19.23 -5.31
N ASP A 84 -1.76 -20.32 -4.56
CA ASP A 84 -1.01 -21.55 -4.81
C ASP A 84 -1.98 -22.73 -4.98
N HIS A 85 -1.49 -23.90 -5.37
CA HIS A 85 -2.25 -25.12 -5.60
C HIS A 85 -3.05 -25.58 -4.35
N GLY A 86 -2.71 -25.08 -3.17
CA GLY A 86 -3.41 -25.30 -1.90
C GLY A 86 -4.41 -24.20 -1.49
N GLY A 87 -4.66 -23.21 -2.35
CA GLY A 87 -5.52 -22.05 -2.10
C GLY A 87 -4.75 -20.76 -1.77
N PHE A 88 -5.48 -19.75 -1.33
CA PHE A 88 -4.93 -18.42 -1.06
C PHE A 88 -4.06 -18.40 0.20
N LEU A 89 -2.77 -18.11 0.04
CA LEU A 89 -1.80 -17.95 1.12
C LEU A 89 -1.63 -16.46 1.45
N GLU A 90 -2.27 -16.01 2.53
CA GLU A 90 -2.11 -14.64 3.04
C GLU A 90 -0.64 -14.37 3.45
N LYS A 91 -0.11 -13.24 3.00
CA LYS A 91 1.21 -12.71 3.43
C LYS A 91 1.07 -11.63 4.47
N TRP A 92 0.09 -10.75 4.31
CA TRP A 92 -0.20 -9.70 5.26
C TRP A 92 -1.62 -9.16 5.08
N ARG A 93 -2.14 -8.63 6.17
CA ARG A 93 -3.44 -7.94 6.22
C ARG A 93 -3.35 -6.62 6.98
N ILE A 94 -4.12 -5.64 6.54
CA ILE A 94 -4.35 -4.35 7.22
C ILE A 94 -5.84 -4.31 7.56
N ASN A 95 -6.17 -4.03 8.81
CA ASN A 95 -7.52 -3.78 9.27
C ASN A 95 -7.55 -2.42 9.94
N ASP A 96 -8.57 -1.62 9.69
CA ASP A 96 -8.83 -0.42 10.47
C ASP A 96 -10.33 -0.14 10.56
N LEU A 97 -10.72 0.66 11.55
CA LEU A 97 -12.08 1.10 11.79
C LEU A 97 -12.11 2.57 12.21
N LEU A 98 -13.32 3.12 12.32
CA LEU A 98 -13.50 4.47 12.87
C LEU A 98 -13.04 4.54 14.32
N GLU A 99 -12.38 5.64 14.66
CA GLU A 99 -11.96 5.96 16.02
C GLU A 99 -12.94 6.97 16.64
N ASP A 100 -13.05 6.95 17.97
CA ASP A 100 -13.93 7.84 18.74
C ASP A 100 -13.22 9.18 19.01
N TYR A 101 -13.10 9.99 17.97
CA TYR A 101 -12.58 11.35 18.05
C TYR A 101 -13.70 12.36 18.34
N GLU A 102 -13.30 13.54 18.77
CA GLU A 102 -14.13 14.74 18.74
C GLU A 102 -13.54 15.73 17.70
N PRO A 103 -14.30 16.11 16.65
CA PRO A 103 -15.62 15.58 16.24
C PRO A 103 -15.58 14.12 15.77
N LYS A 104 -16.70 13.41 15.88
CA LYS A 104 -16.81 11.96 15.63
C LYS A 104 -16.54 11.57 14.18
N GLU A 105 -15.79 10.50 13.98
CA GLU A 105 -15.60 9.91 12.65
C GLU A 105 -16.86 9.21 12.14
N THR A 106 -17.17 9.43 10.86
CA THR A 106 -18.38 8.93 10.20
C THR A 106 -18.08 8.03 9.00
N ASN A 107 -16.89 8.15 8.40
CA ASN A 107 -16.50 7.36 7.23
C ASN A 107 -15.00 7.01 7.22
N ILE A 108 -14.65 5.84 6.68
CA ILE A 108 -13.27 5.40 6.41
C ILE A 108 -13.17 4.70 5.06
N TRP A 109 -12.27 5.14 4.17
CA TRP A 109 -12.20 4.56 2.81
C TRP A 109 -10.80 4.65 2.19
N PHE A 110 -10.51 3.77 1.24
CA PHE A 110 -9.25 3.74 0.51
C PHE A 110 -9.15 4.86 -0.51
N TRP A 111 -8.07 5.63 -0.43
CA TRP A 111 -7.76 6.67 -1.40
C TRP A 111 -6.94 6.07 -2.54
N THR A 112 -7.57 5.23 -3.37
CA THR A 112 -6.88 4.44 -4.41
C THR A 112 -6.06 5.26 -5.41
N LYS A 113 -6.39 6.55 -5.59
CA LYS A 113 -5.57 7.52 -6.36
C LYS A 113 -4.15 7.71 -5.81
N TYR A 114 -3.97 7.53 -4.50
CA TYR A 114 -2.69 7.65 -3.80
C TYR A 114 -2.06 6.28 -3.46
N CYS A 115 -2.80 5.19 -3.67
CA CYS A 115 -2.22 3.85 -3.58
C CYS A 115 -1.26 3.58 -4.75
N SER A 116 -0.25 2.75 -4.52
CA SER A 116 0.78 2.42 -5.52
C SER A 116 1.27 1.01 -5.35
N ILE A 117 1.37 0.25 -6.44
CA ILE A 117 1.86 -1.12 -6.49
C ILE A 117 3.04 -1.13 -7.47
N LYS A 118 4.25 -0.85 -6.97
CA LYS A 118 5.45 -0.74 -7.82
C LYS A 118 6.71 -1.11 -7.05
N ASP A 119 7.75 -1.47 -7.78
CA ASP A 119 9.12 -1.55 -7.26
C ASP A 119 9.69 -0.14 -7.15
N ILE A 120 9.76 0.38 -5.93
CA ILE A 120 10.15 1.76 -5.64
C ILE A 120 11.66 1.89 -5.55
N ASP A 121 12.34 0.91 -4.94
CA ASP A 121 13.78 0.97 -4.72
C ASP A 121 14.63 0.34 -5.84
N GLY A 122 14.00 -0.42 -6.73
CA GLY A 122 14.59 -1.07 -7.89
C GLY A 122 15.23 -2.42 -7.58
N ASP A 123 14.91 -3.05 -6.44
CA ASP A 123 15.48 -4.34 -6.06
C ASP A 123 14.76 -5.54 -6.69
N GLY A 124 13.66 -5.30 -7.41
CA GLY A 124 12.83 -6.29 -8.07
C GLY A 124 11.74 -6.90 -7.19
N TYR A 125 11.54 -6.40 -5.97
CA TYR A 125 10.36 -6.64 -5.16
C TYR A 125 9.43 -5.41 -5.24
N ILE A 126 8.12 -5.64 -5.26
CA ILE A 126 7.16 -4.55 -5.26
C ILE A 126 6.90 -4.10 -3.83
N GLU A 127 6.83 -2.78 -3.61
CA GLU A 127 6.38 -2.18 -2.35
C GLU A 127 4.98 -1.59 -2.50
N PRO A 128 3.94 -2.30 -2.03
CA PRO A 128 2.61 -1.75 -1.93
C PRO A 128 2.60 -0.53 -0.99
N VAL A 129 2.07 0.58 -1.47
CA VAL A 129 1.71 1.75 -0.68
C VAL A 129 0.19 1.86 -0.67
N ILE A 130 -0.40 1.72 0.51
CA ILE A 130 -1.84 1.77 0.76
C ILE A 130 -2.16 3.07 1.49
N VAL A 131 -3.11 3.83 0.98
CA VAL A 131 -3.56 5.09 1.57
C VAL A 131 -5.05 5.00 1.83
N TYR A 132 -5.45 5.41 3.02
CA TYR A 132 -6.85 5.65 3.36
C TYR A 132 -6.94 6.86 4.28
N GLY A 133 -8.15 7.39 4.37
CA GLY A 133 -8.47 8.44 5.33
C GLY A 133 -9.85 8.26 5.91
N THR A 134 -10.15 9.11 6.89
CA THR A 134 -11.47 9.20 7.51
C THR A 134 -12.04 10.60 7.38
N ARG A 135 -13.37 10.68 7.50
CA ARG A 135 -14.10 11.94 7.66
C ARG A 135 -14.82 11.97 8.99
N ASN A 136 -14.99 13.17 9.53
CA ASN A 136 -15.82 13.41 10.71
C ASN A 136 -17.26 13.81 10.32
N GLU A 137 -18.09 14.08 11.32
CA GLU A 137 -19.47 14.56 11.16
C GLU A 137 -19.60 15.95 10.53
N ASN A 138 -18.51 16.72 10.45
CA ASN A 138 -18.44 18.01 9.75
C ASN A 138 -17.98 17.86 8.28
N ASP A 139 -17.84 16.63 7.77
CA ASP A 139 -17.29 16.29 6.45
C ASP A 139 -15.80 16.66 6.25
N GLU A 140 -15.07 16.89 7.33
CA GLU A 140 -13.65 17.22 7.31
C GLU A 140 -12.80 15.95 7.38
N ILE A 141 -11.63 15.95 6.75
CA ILE A 141 -10.67 14.85 6.90
C ILE A 141 -10.18 14.82 8.35
N ARG A 142 -10.33 13.67 9.01
CA ARG A 142 -9.90 13.51 10.40
C ARG A 142 -8.60 12.74 10.53
N ARG A 143 -8.46 11.62 9.82
CA ARG A 143 -7.22 10.84 9.78
C ARG A 143 -6.78 10.58 8.36
N VAL A 144 -5.47 10.49 8.20
CA VAL A 144 -4.84 9.92 7.00
C VAL A 144 -3.80 8.92 7.46
N LYS A 145 -3.86 7.69 6.94
CA LYS A 145 -2.81 6.69 7.15
C LYS A 145 -2.21 6.27 5.82
N ILE A 146 -0.88 6.36 5.74
CA ILE A 146 -0.09 5.94 4.58
C ILE A 146 0.75 4.76 5.04
N ILE A 147 0.52 3.59 4.44
CA ILE A 147 1.17 2.35 4.82
C ILE A 147 1.98 1.85 3.63
N THR A 148 3.29 1.78 3.78
CA THR A 148 4.15 1.05 2.83
C THR A 148 4.50 -0.31 3.40
N VAL A 149 4.40 -1.36 2.58
CA VAL A 149 4.82 -2.71 2.95
C VAL A 149 6.13 -3.01 2.26
N TYR A 150 7.16 -3.29 3.06
CA TYR A 150 8.49 -3.65 2.59
C TYR A 150 8.95 -4.93 3.28
N LYS A 151 9.23 -5.98 2.50
CA LYS A 151 9.60 -7.32 3.00
C LYS A 151 8.61 -7.86 4.05
N ASN A 152 7.31 -7.80 3.73
CA ASN A 152 6.18 -8.16 4.60
C ASN A 152 6.07 -7.37 5.92
N LYS A 153 6.92 -6.37 6.15
CA LYS A 153 6.83 -5.46 7.29
C LYS A 153 6.10 -4.18 6.87
N LYS A 154 5.15 -3.76 7.70
CA LYS A 154 4.37 -2.54 7.48
C LYS A 154 5.06 -1.35 8.13
N TYR A 155 5.14 -0.24 7.40
CA TYR A 155 5.64 1.04 7.90
C TYR A 155 4.57 2.08 7.65
N VAL A 156 4.18 2.76 8.72
CA VAL A 156 2.96 3.57 8.73
C VAL A 156 3.31 5.02 9.05
N ILE A 157 2.77 5.95 8.28
CA ILE A 157 2.57 7.33 8.69
C ILE A 157 1.13 7.45 9.18
N ARG A 158 0.95 7.95 10.40
CA ARG A 158 -0.35 8.23 11.02
C ARG A 158 -0.48 9.73 11.17
N ALA A 159 -1.46 10.32 10.48
CA ALA A 159 -1.80 11.72 10.61
C ALA A 159 -3.19 11.87 11.21
N VAL A 160 -3.34 12.79 12.15
CA VAL A 160 -4.61 13.31 12.64
C VAL A 160 -4.67 14.79 12.24
N GLU A 161 -5.72 15.16 11.54
CA GLU A 161 -6.01 16.52 11.10
C GLU A 161 -7.10 17.15 11.97
N CYS A 162 -6.96 18.45 12.21
CA CYS A 162 -7.93 19.31 12.86
C CYS A 162 -7.45 20.77 12.74
N ASP A 163 -8.33 21.71 13.08
CA ASP A 163 -8.06 23.14 12.94
C ASP A 163 -6.91 23.64 13.84
N LEU A 164 -6.88 23.17 15.08
CA LEU A 164 -5.90 23.62 16.07
C LEU A 164 -4.63 22.78 16.05
N ASP A 165 -3.48 23.44 16.10
CA ASP A 165 -2.17 22.81 16.16
C ASP A 165 -2.10 21.71 17.25
N ILE A 166 -2.64 21.99 18.45
CA ILE A 166 -2.60 21.06 19.60
C ILE A 166 -3.28 19.70 19.37
N CYS A 167 -4.25 19.61 18.45
CA CYS A 167 -4.93 18.35 18.16
C CYS A 167 -4.39 17.65 16.91
N ARG A 168 -3.47 18.27 16.17
CA ARG A 168 -2.84 17.65 15.01
C ARG A 168 -1.68 16.76 15.43
N SER A 169 -1.50 15.67 14.70
CA SER A 169 -0.31 14.82 14.87
C SER A 169 0.11 14.19 13.56
N PHE A 170 1.41 13.94 13.41
CA PHE A 170 2.01 13.31 12.25
C PHE A 170 3.15 12.38 12.69
N LYS A 171 2.83 11.11 12.86
CA LYS A 171 3.75 10.12 13.43
C LYS A 171 4.15 9.08 12.40
N LYS A 172 5.45 9.00 12.13
CA LYS A 172 6.06 7.90 11.37
C LYS A 172 6.28 6.71 12.29
N ASP A 173 6.25 5.49 11.73
CA ASP A 173 6.58 4.26 12.46
C ASP A 173 7.93 4.38 13.17
N SER A 174 8.07 3.77 14.36
CA SER A 174 9.34 3.82 15.09
C SER A 174 10.50 3.21 14.30
N ASN A 175 10.21 2.28 13.38
CA ASN A 175 11.20 1.69 12.49
C ASN A 175 11.34 2.42 11.16
N TRP A 176 10.75 3.61 10.98
CA TRP A 176 10.77 4.33 9.70
C TRP A 176 12.17 4.46 9.09
N ASN A 177 13.17 4.69 9.93
CA ASN A 177 14.56 4.85 9.50
C ASN A 177 15.19 3.57 8.94
N SER A 178 14.60 2.38 9.16
CA SER A 178 15.07 1.13 8.54
C SER A 178 14.58 0.92 7.11
N LEU A 179 13.67 1.77 6.61
CA LEU A 179 13.28 1.75 5.20
C LEU A 179 14.42 2.24 4.29
N PRO A 180 14.60 1.62 3.11
CA PRO A 180 15.46 2.17 2.07
C PRO A 180 15.15 3.63 1.75
N GLN A 181 16.19 4.41 1.47
CA GLN A 181 16.06 5.86 1.26
C GLN A 181 15.12 6.20 0.10
N LYS A 182 15.12 5.41 -0.98
CA LYS A 182 14.22 5.60 -2.14
C LYS A 182 12.75 5.47 -1.75
N ILE A 183 12.40 4.46 -0.94
CA ILE A 183 11.02 4.26 -0.44
C ILE A 183 10.61 5.43 0.46
N LYS A 184 11.47 5.86 1.39
CA LYS A 184 11.17 7.02 2.24
C LYS A 184 10.91 8.29 1.42
N LEU A 185 11.78 8.59 0.44
CA LEU A 185 11.61 9.73 -0.45
C LEU A 185 10.32 9.65 -1.26
N TYR A 186 9.96 8.47 -1.77
CA TYR A 186 8.71 8.27 -2.48
C TYR A 186 7.49 8.56 -1.60
N VAL A 187 7.48 8.03 -0.38
CA VAL A 187 6.36 8.27 0.55
C VAL A 187 6.33 9.73 1.01
N ASP A 188 7.47 10.38 1.23
CA ASP A 188 7.53 11.80 1.56
C ASP A 188 7.00 12.69 0.41
N GLN A 189 7.30 12.34 -0.85
CA GLN A 189 6.70 12.99 -2.02
C GLN A 189 5.20 12.75 -2.12
N LEU A 190 4.73 11.54 -1.76
CA LEU A 190 3.31 11.24 -1.70
C LEU A 190 2.59 12.09 -0.65
N VAL A 191 3.20 12.32 0.52
CA VAL A 191 2.68 13.25 1.54
C VAL A 191 2.54 14.65 0.94
N VAL A 192 3.56 15.17 0.26
CA VAL A 192 3.50 16.49 -0.40
C VAL A 192 2.38 16.56 -1.43
N LYS A 193 2.19 15.50 -2.22
CA LYS A 193 1.10 15.40 -3.20
C LYS A 193 -0.27 15.46 -2.51
N ILE A 194 -0.46 14.66 -1.46
CA ILE A 194 -1.74 14.61 -0.72
C ILE A 194 -2.04 15.97 -0.09
N ARG A 195 -1.06 16.62 0.57
CA ARG A 195 -1.23 17.98 1.12
C ARG A 195 -1.81 18.94 0.09
N LYS A 196 -1.22 18.97 -1.10
CA LYS A 196 -1.65 19.85 -2.19
C LYS A 196 -3.02 19.49 -2.76
N GLU A 197 -3.29 18.20 -2.97
CA GLU A 197 -4.50 17.75 -3.66
C GLU A 197 -5.72 17.57 -2.74
N GLN A 198 -5.52 17.51 -1.42
CA GLN A 198 -6.60 17.39 -0.43
C GLN A 198 -6.69 18.62 0.48
N ASP A 199 -5.83 19.63 0.29
CA ASP A 199 -5.73 20.82 1.13
C ASP A 199 -5.54 20.48 2.63
N LEU A 200 -4.56 19.61 2.90
CA LEU A 200 -4.24 19.11 4.25
C LEU A 200 -2.86 19.56 4.70
N LEU A 201 -2.65 19.60 6.01
CA LEU A 201 -1.36 19.99 6.59
C LEU A 201 -0.41 18.81 6.72
N LEU A 202 -0.88 17.64 7.15
CA LEU A 202 -0.12 16.40 7.36
C LEU A 202 1.22 16.64 8.05
N LYS A 203 1.22 17.38 9.17
CA LYS A 203 2.40 17.69 9.98
C LYS A 203 2.00 17.71 11.45
N ASP A 204 2.98 17.58 12.34
CA ASP A 204 2.74 17.89 13.75
C ASP A 204 2.34 19.36 13.87
N GLY A 205 1.42 19.63 14.79
CA GLY A 205 1.11 20.99 15.23
C GLY A 205 2.11 21.51 16.24
#